data_AF-A0A355RZQ0-F1
#
_entry.id   AF-A0A355RZQ0-F1
#
_cell.length_a   1.000
_cell.length_b   1.000
_cell.length_c   1.000
_cell.angle_alpha   90.00
_cell.angle_beta   90.00
_cell.angle_gamma   90.00
#
_symmetry.space_group_name_H-M   'P 1'
#
loop_
_entity.id
_entity.type
_entity.pdbx_description
1 polymer ?
#
loop_
_entity_poly.entity_id
_entity_poly.type
_entity_poly.pdbx_seq_one_letter_code
_entity_poly.pdbx_strand_id
1 'polypeptide(L)'
;MLMIMGTSTCHMVLGTEEKTVPGICGVVEDGILPGYFGYEAGQSCVGDHFDWFVKNCVPESYEKEARTEGIDIHELLTQKASRLKVGESGLIALDWWNGNRSVLVDVDLTGLLLGCTLLTKPEEIYRALIEATAYGTRMIIENFRENGVPINELYAAGGIAEKNKLIMQIYSDVTNMEIRISGSPQAPALGSAMFGALAAGRSKGGYDSVVDAAKHMSKVKEEYFKPIPENAKTYDKLYSEYKILHDYFGRGANDVMKRLKRIKADIK
;
A
#
# COMPACT_ATOMS: atom_id res chain seq x y z
N MET A 1 -1.62 -12.23 -2.87
CA MET A 1 -1.14 -11.33 -1.81
C MET A 1 -2.33 -10.61 -1.20
N LEU A 2 -2.44 -10.62 0.13
CA LEU A 2 -3.41 -9.83 0.88
C LEU A 2 -2.73 -8.56 1.39
N MET A 3 -3.28 -7.39 1.08
CA MET A 3 -2.85 -6.08 1.53
C MET A 3 -3.81 -5.58 2.60
N ILE A 4 -3.36 -5.46 3.84
CA ILE A 4 -4.13 -4.85 4.92
C ILE A 4 -3.75 -3.37 4.98
N MET A 5 -4.59 -2.51 4.41
CA MET A 5 -4.30 -1.11 4.15
C MET A 5 -4.93 -0.18 5.20
N GLY A 6 -4.10 0.55 5.91
CA GLY A 6 -4.46 1.54 6.92
C GLY A 6 -3.40 2.63 7.05
N THR A 7 -3.04 3.02 8.28
CA THR A 7 -1.94 3.98 8.54
C THR A 7 -0.64 3.57 7.84
N SER A 8 -0.37 2.28 7.83
CA SER A 8 0.63 1.55 7.05
C SER A 8 -0.05 0.42 6.27
N THR A 9 0.71 -0.31 5.44
CA THR A 9 0.21 -1.54 4.81
C THR A 9 1.03 -2.75 5.22
N CYS A 10 0.36 -3.82 5.61
CA CYS A 10 0.95 -5.15 5.78
C CYS A 10 0.60 -6.00 4.54
N HIS A 11 1.62 -6.59 3.92
CA HIS A 11 1.50 -7.43 2.73
C HIS A 11 1.77 -8.88 3.13
N MET A 12 0.74 -9.72 3.02
CA MET A 12 0.80 -11.13 3.40
C MET A 12 0.72 -12.03 2.16
N VAL A 13 1.59 -13.03 2.10
CA VAL A 13 1.69 -13.97 0.97
C VAL A 13 1.81 -15.39 1.51
N LEU A 14 1.22 -16.35 0.80
CA LEU A 14 1.39 -17.77 1.08
C LEU A 14 2.27 -18.38 -0.02
N GLY A 15 3.22 -19.22 0.37
CA GLY A 15 4.00 -20.05 -0.54
C GLY A 15 3.97 -21.52 -0.12
N THR A 16 4.16 -22.42 -1.08
CA THR A 16 4.27 -23.88 -0.84
C THR A 16 5.70 -24.34 -0.58
N GLU A 17 6.67 -23.45 -0.82
CA GLU A 17 8.09 -23.67 -0.57
C GLU A 17 8.65 -22.45 0.16
N GLU A 18 9.65 -22.68 1.02
CA GLU A 18 10.41 -21.59 1.63
C GLU A 18 11.36 -20.97 0.60
N LYS A 19 11.32 -19.64 0.48
CA LYS A 19 12.21 -18.83 -0.34
C LYS A 19 12.72 -17.68 0.52
N THR A 20 14.01 -17.37 0.38
CA THR A 20 14.56 -16.16 0.97
C THR A 20 14.21 -14.96 0.10
N VAL A 21 13.45 -14.02 0.64
CA VAL A 21 13.09 -12.77 -0.03
C VAL A 21 13.73 -11.62 0.75
N PRO A 22 14.71 -10.88 0.20
CA PRO A 22 15.38 -9.82 0.92
C PRO A 22 14.41 -8.71 1.35
N GLY A 23 14.61 -8.19 2.56
CA GLY A 23 13.91 -6.99 3.04
C GLY A 23 12.42 -7.16 3.38
N ILE A 24 11.92 -8.40 3.46
CA ILE A 24 10.61 -8.68 4.05
C ILE A 24 10.72 -8.78 5.58
N CYS A 25 9.60 -8.74 6.29
CA CYS A 25 9.55 -8.88 7.75
C CYS A 25 9.94 -10.30 8.20
N GLY A 26 9.47 -11.32 7.47
CA GLY A 26 9.80 -12.72 7.77
C GLY A 26 9.00 -13.72 6.96
N VAL A 27 9.41 -14.99 7.08
CA VAL A 27 8.70 -16.16 6.56
C VAL A 27 8.67 -17.24 7.63
N VAL A 28 7.51 -17.84 7.86
CA VAL A 28 7.33 -18.91 8.86
C VAL A 28 6.35 -19.97 8.33
N GLU A 29 6.72 -21.24 8.40
CA GLU A 29 5.81 -22.37 8.13
C GLU A 29 4.63 -22.33 9.11
N ASP A 30 3.42 -22.52 8.61
CA ASP A 30 2.16 -22.43 9.36
C ASP A 30 1.90 -21.06 10.02
N GLY A 31 2.70 -20.04 9.69
CA GLY A 31 2.62 -18.71 10.31
C GLY A 31 1.35 -17.92 9.95
N ILE A 32 0.66 -18.28 8.86
CA ILE A 32 -0.61 -17.67 8.43
C ILE A 32 -1.68 -18.74 8.26
N LEU A 33 -1.44 -19.73 7.40
CA LEU A 33 -2.34 -20.87 7.18
C LEU A 33 -1.56 -22.17 7.36
N PRO A 34 -2.15 -23.19 8.02
CA PRO A 34 -1.54 -24.52 8.10
C PRO A 34 -1.26 -25.13 6.72
N GLY A 35 -0.07 -25.71 6.55
CA GLY A 35 0.43 -26.32 5.31
C GLY A 35 1.11 -25.34 4.34
N TYR A 36 1.38 -24.10 4.75
CA TYR A 36 1.98 -23.07 3.90
C TYR A 36 3.07 -22.29 4.65
N PHE A 37 4.04 -21.79 3.88
CA PHE A 37 4.95 -20.73 4.35
C PHE A 37 4.23 -19.39 4.27
N GLY A 38 4.04 -18.75 5.42
CA GLY A 38 3.46 -17.42 5.54
C GLY A 38 4.55 -16.36 5.48
N TYR A 39 4.50 -15.50 4.46
CA TYR A 39 5.42 -14.38 4.27
C TYR A 39 4.74 -13.08 4.68
N GLU A 40 5.48 -12.22 5.37
CA GLU A 40 5.06 -10.87 5.72
C GLU A 40 6.06 -9.85 5.18
N ALA A 41 5.57 -8.83 4.48
CA ALA A 41 6.29 -7.61 4.18
C ALA A 41 5.48 -6.40 4.67
N GLY A 42 6.13 -5.24 4.82
CA GLY A 42 5.43 -4.06 5.33
C GLY A 42 5.89 -2.77 4.66
N GLN A 43 4.92 -1.89 4.44
CA GLN A 43 5.12 -0.54 3.93
C GLN A 43 4.83 0.47 5.04
N SER A 44 5.86 1.20 5.46
CA SER A 44 5.88 1.95 6.72
C SER A 44 4.91 3.12 6.81
N CYS A 45 4.46 3.67 5.67
CA CYS A 45 3.68 4.90 5.63
C CYS A 45 2.72 4.87 4.44
N VAL A 46 1.42 4.83 4.71
CA VAL A 46 0.36 4.90 3.68
C VAL A 46 -0.70 5.90 4.11
N GLY A 47 -1.62 5.53 5.01
CA GLY A 47 -2.59 6.47 5.58
C GLY A 47 -1.94 7.64 6.33
N ASP A 48 -0.89 7.36 7.11
CA ASP A 48 -0.16 8.40 7.84
C ASP A 48 0.46 9.45 6.90
N HIS A 49 0.77 9.03 5.67
CA HIS A 49 1.33 9.91 4.65
C HIS A 49 0.30 10.96 4.20
N PHE A 50 -0.93 10.52 4.00
CA PHE A 50 -2.06 11.36 3.59
C PHE A 50 -2.48 12.30 4.73
N ASP A 51 -2.55 11.76 5.95
CA ASP A 51 -2.90 12.53 7.15
C ASP A 51 -1.83 13.60 7.45
N TRP A 52 -0.55 13.28 7.27
CA TRP A 52 0.53 14.26 7.38
C TRP A 52 0.33 15.40 6.37
N PHE A 53 0.03 15.09 5.11
CA PHE A 53 -0.13 16.11 4.08
C PHE A 53 -1.31 17.03 4.39
N VAL A 54 -2.46 16.46 4.74
CA VAL A 54 -3.65 17.23 5.16
C VAL A 54 -3.32 18.16 6.32
N LYS A 55 -2.68 17.64 7.36
CA LYS A 55 -2.39 18.40 8.58
C LYS A 55 -1.37 19.52 8.38
N ASN A 56 -0.39 19.35 7.50
CA ASN A 56 0.79 20.23 7.46
C ASN A 56 0.90 21.06 6.17
N CYS A 57 0.24 20.66 5.09
CA CYS A 57 0.50 21.23 3.76
C CYS A 57 -0.77 21.76 3.07
N VAL A 58 -1.96 21.35 3.51
CA VAL A 58 -3.21 21.76 2.87
C VAL A 58 -3.63 23.17 3.34
N PRO A 59 -3.86 24.13 2.41
CA PRO A 59 -4.29 25.47 2.77
C PRO A 59 -5.70 25.51 3.38
N GLU A 60 -5.95 26.48 4.25
CA GLU A 60 -7.26 26.69 4.90
C GLU A 60 -8.43 26.88 3.90
N SER A 61 -8.15 27.31 2.67
CA SER A 61 -9.17 27.43 1.63
C SER A 61 -9.82 26.09 1.27
N TYR A 62 -9.06 24.99 1.28
CA TYR A 62 -9.59 23.65 1.01
C TYR A 62 -10.46 23.17 2.18
N GLU A 63 -10.05 23.47 3.41
CA GLU A 63 -10.83 23.19 4.62
C GLU A 63 -12.18 23.93 4.62
N LYS A 64 -12.18 25.19 4.16
CA LYS A 64 -13.41 25.97 3.98
C LYS A 64 -14.30 25.38 2.89
N GLU A 65 -13.72 24.96 1.77
CA GLU A 65 -14.43 24.29 0.68
C GLU A 65 -15.08 22.98 1.16
N ALA A 66 -14.31 22.10 1.82
CA ALA A 66 -14.81 20.83 2.35
C ALA A 66 -15.98 21.03 3.34
N ARG A 67 -15.87 22.01 4.25
CA ARG A 67 -16.97 22.38 5.16
C ARG A 67 -18.20 22.91 4.44
N THR A 68 -18.01 23.65 3.35
CA THR A 68 -19.12 24.21 2.55
C THR A 68 -19.86 23.10 1.80
N GLU A 69 -19.12 22.11 1.31
CA GLU A 69 -19.67 20.93 0.64
C GLU A 69 -20.19 19.86 1.62
N GLY A 70 -19.87 19.98 2.92
CA GLY A 70 -20.30 19.04 3.95
C GLY A 70 -19.58 17.69 3.89
N ILE A 71 -18.36 17.65 3.33
CA ILE A 71 -17.55 16.45 3.15
C ILE A 71 -16.25 16.51 3.94
N ASP A 72 -15.61 15.36 4.12
CA ASP A 72 -14.28 15.26 4.74
C ASP A 72 -13.19 15.82 3.81
N ILE A 73 -12.11 16.36 4.39
CA ILE A 73 -11.00 16.94 3.62
C ILE A 73 -10.30 15.92 2.72
N HIS A 74 -10.15 14.66 3.14
CA HIS A 74 -9.60 13.60 2.29
C HIS A 74 -10.54 13.29 1.14
N GLU A 75 -11.85 13.40 1.34
CA GLU A 75 -12.84 13.21 0.28
C GLU A 75 -12.72 14.33 -0.77
N LEU A 76 -12.66 15.60 -0.34
CA LEU A 76 -12.46 16.73 -1.26
C LEU A 76 -11.17 16.57 -2.08
N LEU A 77 -10.04 16.26 -1.44
CA LEU A 77 -8.77 16.04 -2.14
C LEU A 77 -8.84 14.84 -3.09
N THR A 78 -9.52 13.77 -2.70
CA THR A 78 -9.75 12.60 -3.57
C THR A 78 -10.59 12.97 -4.79
N GLN A 79 -11.65 13.77 -4.62
CA GLN A 79 -12.50 14.23 -5.73
C GLN A 79 -11.75 15.15 -6.70
N LYS A 80 -10.83 15.98 -6.20
CA LYS A 80 -9.99 16.84 -7.06
C LYS A 80 -8.91 16.00 -7.76
N ALA A 81 -8.22 15.13 -7.02
CA ALA A 81 -7.15 14.26 -7.55
C ALA A 81 -7.67 13.21 -8.54
N SER A 82 -8.94 12.83 -8.49
CA SER A 82 -9.55 11.90 -9.45
C SER A 82 -9.80 12.51 -10.84
N ARG A 83 -9.80 13.85 -10.93
CA ARG A 83 -9.96 14.58 -12.21
C ARG A 83 -8.66 14.63 -13.01
N LEU A 84 -7.52 14.41 -12.36
CA LEU A 84 -6.20 14.38 -12.98
C LEU A 84 -6.03 13.08 -13.77
N LYS A 85 -5.51 13.20 -14.99
CA LYS A 85 -5.00 12.07 -15.76
C LYS A 85 -3.69 11.56 -15.15
N VAL A 86 -3.37 10.30 -15.43
CA VAL A 86 -2.10 9.71 -14.99
C VAL A 86 -0.93 10.49 -15.60
N GLY A 87 -0.02 10.95 -14.74
CA GLY A 87 1.13 11.79 -15.13
C GLY A 87 0.82 13.27 -15.31
N GLU A 88 -0.43 13.72 -15.18
CA GLU A 88 -0.80 15.14 -15.36
C GLU A 88 -0.18 16.05 -14.31
N SER A 89 0.04 15.55 -13.08
CA SER A 89 0.68 16.32 -12.00
C SER A 89 2.12 16.72 -12.32
N GLY A 90 2.82 15.95 -13.16
CA GLY A 90 4.26 16.09 -13.37
C GLY A 90 5.10 15.83 -12.11
N LEU A 91 4.51 15.24 -11.07
CA LEU A 91 5.15 15.01 -9.78
C LEU A 91 5.53 13.54 -9.59
N ILE A 92 6.58 13.32 -8.80
CA ILE A 92 6.94 11.99 -8.29
C ILE A 92 7.37 12.11 -6.83
N ALA A 93 7.04 11.12 -6.02
CA ALA A 93 7.41 11.09 -4.61
C ALA A 93 8.01 9.74 -4.20
N LEU A 94 8.88 9.76 -3.18
CA LEU A 94 9.31 8.58 -2.44
C LEU A 94 8.52 8.54 -1.12
N ASP A 95 7.82 7.44 -0.86
CA ASP A 95 6.85 7.25 0.23
C ASP A 95 7.49 7.01 1.62
N TRP A 96 8.72 7.48 1.83
CA TRP A 96 9.55 7.15 2.99
C TRP A 96 9.44 8.17 4.12
N TRP A 97 8.26 8.76 4.33
CA TRP A 97 8.02 9.72 5.42
C TRP A 97 8.30 9.12 6.81
N ASN A 98 8.20 7.79 6.93
CA ASN A 98 8.52 7.03 8.13
C ASN A 98 9.57 5.94 7.86
N GLY A 99 10.57 6.25 7.03
CA GLY A 99 11.58 5.29 6.56
C GLY A 99 10.99 4.24 5.61
N ASN A 100 11.79 3.21 5.30
CA ASN A 100 11.37 2.09 4.44
C ASN A 100 11.61 0.77 5.17
N ARG A 101 10.54 0.01 5.43
CA ARG A 101 10.63 -1.34 5.99
C ARG A 101 10.94 -2.35 4.89
N SER A 102 10.01 -2.55 3.96
CA SER A 102 10.24 -3.38 2.78
C SER A 102 10.38 -2.51 1.52
N VAL A 103 11.41 -2.69 0.69
CA VAL A 103 12.41 -3.79 0.68
C VAL A 103 13.79 -3.38 1.20
N LEU A 104 13.96 -2.14 1.65
CA LEU A 104 15.28 -1.56 1.96
C LEU A 104 15.73 -1.78 3.40
N VAL A 105 14.80 -2.00 4.34
CA VAL A 105 15.09 -2.18 5.77
C VAL A 105 15.94 -1.04 6.34
N ASP A 106 15.51 0.20 6.06
CA ASP A 106 16.25 1.40 6.41
C ASP A 106 15.31 2.45 7.01
N VAL A 107 15.42 2.60 8.33
CA VAL A 107 14.65 3.57 9.12
C VAL A 107 15.12 5.01 8.91
N ASP A 108 16.33 5.21 8.36
CA ASP A 108 16.93 6.52 8.20
C ASP A 108 16.61 7.21 6.87
N LEU A 109 15.93 6.51 5.96
CA LEU A 109 15.37 7.10 4.74
C LEU A 109 14.27 8.12 5.06
N THR A 110 14.09 9.08 4.15
CA THR A 110 13.15 10.20 4.30
C THR A 110 12.36 10.42 3.00
N GLY A 111 11.21 11.07 3.13
CA GLY A 111 10.38 11.49 2.00
C GLY A 111 11.09 12.35 0.95
N LEU A 112 10.64 12.23 -0.29
CA LEU A 112 11.01 13.10 -1.41
C LEU A 112 9.74 13.49 -2.17
N LEU A 113 9.66 14.75 -2.59
CA LEU A 113 8.71 15.23 -3.60
C LEU A 113 9.51 15.95 -4.68
N LEU A 114 9.35 15.54 -5.93
CA LEU A 114 10.09 16.05 -7.08
C LEU A 114 9.11 16.47 -8.18
N GLY A 115 9.47 17.53 -8.92
CA GLY A 115 8.67 18.05 -10.04
C GLY A 115 7.88 19.32 -9.74
N CYS A 116 8.00 19.88 -8.53
CA CYS A 116 7.25 21.09 -8.14
C CYS A 116 7.56 22.29 -9.04
N THR A 117 6.50 23.04 -9.39
CA THR A 117 6.57 24.31 -10.12
C THR A 117 5.82 25.40 -9.33
N LEU A 118 5.88 26.66 -9.79
CA LEU A 118 5.09 27.75 -9.20
C LEU A 118 3.57 27.54 -9.28
N LEU A 119 3.11 26.60 -10.11
CA LEU A 119 1.69 26.31 -10.35
C LEU A 119 1.21 25.05 -9.63
N THR A 120 2.10 24.32 -8.96
CA THR A 120 1.76 23.05 -8.31
C THR A 120 0.66 23.23 -7.26
N LYS A 121 -0.37 22.40 -7.32
CA LYS A 121 -1.56 22.45 -6.46
C LYS A 121 -1.61 21.34 -5.41
N PRO A 122 -2.34 21.53 -4.31
CA PRO A 122 -2.50 20.50 -3.27
C PRO A 122 -2.99 19.14 -3.78
N GLU A 123 -3.97 19.10 -4.69
CA GLU A 123 -4.50 17.84 -5.25
C GLU A 123 -3.50 17.09 -6.13
N GLU A 124 -2.56 17.79 -6.77
CA GLU A 124 -1.48 17.19 -7.55
C GLU A 124 -0.47 16.50 -6.64
N ILE A 125 -0.11 17.17 -5.54
CA ILE A 125 0.78 16.59 -4.51
C ILE A 125 0.08 15.39 -3.88
N TYR A 126 -1.17 15.53 -3.45
CA TYR A 126 -1.95 14.44 -2.85
C TYR A 126 -2.01 13.21 -3.76
N ARG A 127 -2.24 13.43 -5.07
CA ARG A 127 -2.20 12.38 -6.09
C ARG A 127 -0.83 11.70 -6.14
N ALA A 128 0.25 12.48 -6.19
CA ALA A 128 1.62 11.95 -6.22
C ALA A 128 1.98 11.13 -4.97
N LEU A 129 1.48 11.51 -3.79
CA LEU A 129 1.70 10.73 -2.56
C LEU A 129 0.95 9.39 -2.61
N ILE A 130 -0.27 9.36 -3.14
CA ILE A 130 -1.01 8.10 -3.36
C ILE A 130 -0.24 7.20 -4.33
N GLU A 131 0.16 7.75 -5.47
CA GLU A 131 0.93 7.04 -6.50
C GLU A 131 2.24 6.48 -5.94
N ALA A 132 2.96 7.25 -5.11
CA ALA A 132 4.17 6.79 -4.42
C ALA A 132 3.91 5.55 -3.55
N THR A 133 2.79 5.50 -2.83
CA THR A 133 2.47 4.31 -2.03
C THR A 133 2.17 3.09 -2.90
N ALA A 134 1.54 3.29 -4.07
CA ALA A 134 1.30 2.23 -5.04
C ALA A 134 2.62 1.71 -5.66
N TYR A 135 3.56 2.62 -5.97
CA TYR A 135 4.90 2.23 -6.45
C TYR A 135 5.67 1.43 -5.40
N GLY A 136 5.62 1.83 -4.13
CA GLY A 136 6.19 1.07 -3.02
C GLY A 136 5.62 -0.35 -2.92
N THR A 137 4.30 -0.50 -3.08
CA THR A 137 3.65 -1.83 -3.16
C THR A 137 4.11 -2.62 -4.39
N ARG A 138 4.26 -1.99 -5.57
CA ARG A 138 4.80 -2.66 -6.77
C ARG A 138 6.24 -3.14 -6.56
N MET A 139 7.10 -2.34 -5.91
CA MET A 139 8.46 -2.77 -5.54
C MET A 139 8.43 -4.04 -4.66
N ILE A 140 7.51 -4.12 -3.70
CA ILE A 140 7.35 -5.31 -2.85
C ILE A 140 6.92 -6.52 -3.68
N ILE A 141 5.94 -6.34 -4.59
CA ILE A 141 5.46 -7.41 -5.48
C ILE A 141 6.58 -7.91 -6.40
N GLU A 142 7.34 -7.00 -7.02
CA GLU A 142 8.47 -7.36 -7.89
C GLU A 142 9.54 -8.11 -7.09
N ASN A 143 9.88 -7.65 -5.88
CA ASN A 143 10.85 -8.33 -5.02
C ASN A 143 10.43 -9.76 -4.65
N PHE A 144 9.15 -10.03 -4.36
CA PHE A 144 8.67 -11.40 -4.17
C PHE A 144 8.85 -12.24 -5.43
N ARG A 145 8.44 -11.73 -6.60
CA ARG A 145 8.51 -12.44 -7.88
C ARG A 145 9.95 -12.74 -8.30
N GLU A 146 10.84 -11.76 -8.17
CA GLU A 146 12.27 -11.88 -8.48
C GLU A 146 12.96 -12.95 -7.61
N ASN A 147 12.44 -13.21 -6.41
CA ASN A 147 12.96 -14.23 -5.48
C ASN A 147 12.12 -15.52 -5.47
N GLY A 148 11.34 -15.78 -6.53
CA GLY A 148 10.67 -17.06 -6.76
C GLY A 148 9.37 -17.28 -5.97
N VAL A 149 8.79 -16.22 -5.38
CA VAL A 149 7.47 -16.28 -4.74
C VAL A 149 6.44 -15.63 -5.68
N PRO A 150 5.58 -16.41 -6.36
CA PRO A 150 4.65 -15.86 -7.34
C PRO A 150 3.54 -15.06 -6.68
N ILE A 151 3.26 -13.87 -7.23
CA ILE A 151 2.12 -13.03 -6.84
C ILE A 151 1.16 -12.96 -8.02
N ASN A 152 0.07 -13.73 -7.96
CA ASN A 152 -0.88 -13.88 -9.07
C ASN A 152 -2.17 -13.07 -8.89
N GLU A 153 -2.56 -12.82 -7.64
CA GLU A 153 -3.81 -12.15 -7.29
C GLU A 153 -3.57 -11.17 -6.14
N LEU A 154 -4.28 -10.04 -6.16
CA LEU A 154 -4.26 -9.06 -5.08
C LEU A 154 -5.63 -9.01 -4.39
N TYR A 155 -5.59 -9.06 -3.07
CA TYR A 155 -6.73 -8.85 -2.20
C TYR A 155 -6.42 -7.65 -1.30
N ALA A 156 -7.40 -6.78 -1.08
CA ALA A 156 -7.26 -5.64 -0.19
C ALA A 156 -8.31 -5.67 0.93
N ALA A 157 -7.87 -5.33 2.13
CA ALA A 157 -8.71 -5.16 3.32
C ALA A 157 -8.26 -3.91 4.08
N GLY A 158 -9.06 -3.49 5.07
CA GLY A 158 -8.76 -2.31 5.88
C GLY A 158 -9.45 -1.04 5.39
N GLY A 159 -9.48 -0.03 6.26
CA GLY A 159 -10.35 1.15 6.07
C GLY A 159 -10.06 1.95 4.81
N ILE A 160 -8.80 1.99 4.35
CA ILE A 160 -8.44 2.67 3.10
C ILE A 160 -9.08 1.95 1.90
N ALA A 161 -8.93 0.62 1.85
CA ALA A 161 -9.48 -0.20 0.77
C ALA A 161 -11.01 -0.13 0.71
N GLU A 162 -11.67 0.09 1.84
CA GLU A 162 -13.12 0.24 1.89
C GLU A 162 -13.64 1.62 1.47
N LYS A 163 -12.89 2.68 1.78
CA LYS A 163 -13.37 4.06 1.66
C LYS A 163 -12.90 4.78 0.40
N ASN A 164 -11.73 4.43 -0.15
CA ASN A 164 -11.10 5.22 -1.20
C ASN A 164 -10.91 4.44 -2.50
N LYS A 165 -11.87 4.57 -3.41
CA LYS A 165 -11.86 3.92 -4.74
C LYS A 165 -10.74 4.42 -5.64
N LEU A 166 -10.33 5.69 -5.49
CA LEU A 166 -9.24 6.25 -6.28
C LEU A 166 -7.92 5.54 -5.96
N ILE A 167 -7.62 5.36 -4.67
CA ILE A 167 -6.41 4.65 -4.23
C ILE A 167 -6.43 3.21 -4.78
N MET A 168 -7.56 2.50 -4.68
CA MET A 168 -7.65 1.12 -5.19
C MET A 168 -7.45 1.04 -6.71
N GLN A 169 -8.04 1.97 -7.48
CA GLN A 169 -7.83 2.02 -8.93
C GLN A 169 -6.37 2.31 -9.28
N ILE A 170 -5.73 3.26 -8.58
CA ILE A 170 -4.30 3.58 -8.80
C ILE A 170 -3.43 2.37 -8.48
N TYR A 171 -3.68 1.66 -7.38
CA TYR A 171 -2.94 0.44 -7.04
C TYR A 171 -3.12 -0.63 -8.12
N SER A 172 -4.34 -0.82 -8.63
CA SER A 172 -4.62 -1.79 -9.69
C SER A 172 -3.88 -1.43 -10.97
N ASP A 173 -3.93 -0.16 -11.40
CA ASP A 173 -3.25 0.34 -12.59
C ASP A 173 -1.72 0.25 -12.46
N VAL A 174 -1.15 0.65 -11.32
CA VAL A 174 0.29 0.66 -11.07
C VAL A 174 0.85 -0.76 -11.02
N THR A 175 0.18 -1.66 -10.30
CA THR A 175 0.62 -3.07 -10.19
C THR A 175 0.28 -3.89 -11.43
N ASN A 176 -0.59 -3.35 -12.30
CA ASN A 176 -1.19 -4.04 -13.44
C ASN A 176 -1.85 -5.37 -13.04
N MET A 177 -2.61 -5.36 -11.95
CA MET A 177 -3.27 -6.54 -11.38
C MET A 177 -4.68 -6.21 -10.92
N GLU A 178 -5.59 -7.19 -11.04
CA GLU A 178 -6.93 -7.09 -10.44
C GLU A 178 -6.82 -7.09 -8.92
N ILE A 179 -7.59 -6.21 -8.26
CA ILE A 179 -7.69 -6.12 -6.80
C ILE A 179 -9.11 -6.45 -6.37
N ARG A 180 -9.25 -7.47 -5.53
CA ARG A 180 -10.52 -7.83 -4.87
C ARG A 180 -10.57 -7.27 -3.47
N ILE A 181 -11.73 -6.76 -3.06
CA ILE A 181 -11.91 -6.16 -1.73
C ILE A 181 -12.55 -7.16 -0.78
N SER A 182 -12.06 -7.23 0.46
CA SER A 182 -12.69 -8.00 1.55
C SER A 182 -14.17 -7.64 1.68
N GLY A 183 -15.03 -8.65 1.75
CA GLY A 183 -16.47 -8.50 1.96
C GLY A 183 -16.84 -8.20 3.41
N SER A 184 -15.89 -8.31 4.34
CA SER A 184 -16.10 -7.98 5.76
C SER A 184 -15.35 -6.71 6.15
N PRO A 185 -16.03 -5.73 6.80
CA PRO A 185 -15.39 -4.56 7.38
C PRO A 185 -14.58 -4.88 8.65
N GLN A 186 -14.75 -6.09 9.20
CA GLN A 186 -14.02 -6.60 10.36
C GLN A 186 -13.22 -7.85 9.97
N ALA A 187 -12.41 -7.76 8.92
CA ALA A 187 -11.63 -8.88 8.40
C ALA A 187 -10.79 -9.63 9.47
N PRO A 188 -10.10 -8.94 10.42
CA PRO A 188 -9.38 -9.64 11.48
C PRO A 188 -10.29 -10.45 12.41
N ALA A 189 -11.43 -9.88 12.80
CA ALA A 189 -12.39 -10.57 13.67
C ALA A 189 -13.01 -11.79 12.96
N LEU A 190 -13.29 -11.67 11.66
CA LEU A 190 -13.75 -12.80 10.84
C LEU A 190 -12.69 -13.91 10.78
N GLY A 191 -11.42 -13.57 10.57
CA GLY A 191 -10.31 -14.53 10.60
C GLY A 191 -10.22 -15.27 11.94
N SER A 192 -10.31 -14.55 13.06
CA SER A 192 -10.35 -15.17 14.40
C SER A 192 -11.55 -16.09 14.58
N ALA A 193 -12.73 -15.71 14.10
CA ALA A 193 -13.92 -16.55 14.15
C ALA A 193 -13.77 -17.83 13.31
N MET A 194 -13.11 -17.73 12.14
CA MET A 194 -12.80 -18.90 11.31
C MET A 194 -11.88 -19.89 12.03
N PHE A 195 -10.81 -19.41 12.67
CA PHE A 195 -9.94 -20.27 13.48
C PHE A 195 -10.64 -20.84 14.72
N GLY A 196 -11.55 -20.08 15.34
CA GLY A 196 -12.43 -20.61 16.39
C GLY A 196 -13.32 -21.75 15.89
N ALA A 197 -13.89 -21.63 14.69
CA ALA A 197 -14.66 -22.68 14.06
C ALA A 197 -13.82 -23.90 13.68
N LEU A 198 -12.54 -23.72 13.31
CA LEU A 198 -11.59 -24.81 13.12
C LEU A 198 -11.31 -25.55 14.43
N ALA A 199 -11.05 -24.81 15.50
CA ALA A 199 -10.79 -25.39 16.82
C ALA A 199 -11.99 -26.17 17.39
N ALA A 200 -13.21 -25.77 17.05
CA ALA A 200 -14.42 -26.50 17.44
C ALA A 200 -14.53 -27.88 16.75
N GLY A 201 -14.03 -28.00 15.52
CA GLY A 201 -14.13 -29.20 14.69
C GLY A 201 -15.53 -29.46 14.16
N ARG A 202 -15.63 -30.20 13.04
CA ARG A 202 -16.89 -30.45 12.34
C ARG A 202 -17.95 -31.14 13.20
N SER A 203 -17.53 -32.04 14.09
CA SER A 203 -18.44 -32.78 14.98
C SER A 203 -19.21 -31.89 15.97
N LYS A 204 -18.74 -30.66 16.21
CA LYS A 204 -19.38 -29.67 17.08
C LYS A 204 -19.91 -28.45 16.31
N GLY A 205 -20.10 -28.58 15.00
CA GLY A 205 -20.62 -27.51 14.14
C GLY A 205 -19.55 -26.56 13.58
N GLY A 206 -18.27 -26.90 13.74
CA GLY A 206 -17.14 -26.18 13.16
C GLY A 206 -16.71 -26.73 11.78
N TYR A 207 -15.41 -26.57 11.48
CA TYR A 207 -14.78 -27.08 10.25
C TYR A 207 -13.50 -27.84 10.59
N ASP A 208 -13.09 -28.78 9.73
CA ASP A 208 -11.84 -29.54 9.91
C ASP A 208 -10.69 -29.00 9.03
N SER A 209 -10.99 -28.05 8.13
CA SER A 209 -10.04 -27.46 7.19
C SER A 209 -10.29 -25.97 7.02
N VAL A 210 -9.21 -25.18 7.02
CA VAL A 210 -9.30 -23.72 6.82
C VAL A 210 -9.88 -23.36 5.46
N VAL A 211 -9.63 -24.18 4.44
CA VAL A 211 -10.19 -24.00 3.09
C VAL A 211 -11.71 -24.13 3.12
N ASP A 212 -12.24 -25.10 3.85
CA ASP A 212 -13.68 -25.31 3.94
C ASP A 212 -14.36 -24.23 4.79
N ALA A 213 -13.72 -23.80 5.88
CA ALA A 213 -14.18 -22.63 6.64
C ALA A 213 -14.21 -21.38 5.75
N ALA A 214 -13.13 -21.12 4.99
CA ALA A 214 -13.03 -19.95 4.11
C ALA A 214 -14.13 -19.95 3.04
N LYS A 215 -14.43 -21.10 2.40
CA LYS A 215 -15.49 -21.20 1.38
C LYS A 215 -16.87 -20.76 1.88
N HIS A 216 -17.18 -20.97 3.16
CA HIS A 216 -18.51 -20.67 3.72
C HIS A 216 -18.54 -19.35 4.50
N MET A 217 -17.43 -18.97 5.13
CA MET A 217 -17.37 -17.83 6.05
C MET A 217 -16.79 -16.58 5.41
N SER A 218 -15.90 -16.73 4.41
CA SER A 218 -15.29 -15.58 3.73
C SER A 218 -16.13 -15.11 2.55
N LYS A 219 -16.12 -13.79 2.32
CA LYS A 219 -16.72 -13.16 1.15
C LYS A 219 -15.78 -12.08 0.64
N VAL A 220 -15.80 -11.87 -0.66
CA VAL A 220 -15.27 -10.66 -1.29
C VAL A 220 -16.44 -9.77 -1.73
N LYS A 221 -16.22 -8.46 -1.84
CA LYS A 221 -17.22 -7.57 -2.45
C LYS A 221 -17.37 -7.91 -3.93
N GLU A 222 -18.55 -7.64 -4.48
CA GLU A 222 -18.79 -7.72 -5.93
C GLU A 222 -17.99 -6.65 -6.69
N GLU A 223 -17.74 -5.50 -6.04
CA GLU A 223 -16.85 -4.47 -6.57
C GLU A 223 -15.40 -4.93 -6.48
N TYR A 224 -14.70 -4.85 -7.60
CA TYR A 224 -13.27 -5.12 -7.76
C TYR A 224 -12.68 -4.08 -8.72
N PHE A 225 -11.36 -3.95 -8.69
CA PHE A 225 -10.63 -2.98 -9.51
C PHE A 225 -9.81 -3.71 -10.55
N LYS A 226 -9.98 -3.34 -11.82
CA LYS A 226 -9.19 -3.86 -12.95
C LYS A 226 -8.26 -2.77 -13.45
N PRO A 227 -7.03 -3.13 -13.86
CA PRO A 227 -6.12 -2.17 -14.42
C PRO A 227 -6.69 -1.60 -15.72
N ILE A 228 -6.63 -0.29 -15.86
CA ILE A 228 -6.92 0.41 -17.11
C ILE A 228 -5.63 0.38 -17.94
N PRO A 229 -5.60 -0.28 -19.13
CA PRO A 229 -4.37 -0.51 -19.89
C PRO A 229 -3.58 0.77 -20.22
N GLU A 230 -4.30 1.86 -20.53
CA GLU A 230 -3.72 3.16 -20.87
C GLU A 230 -3.05 3.81 -19.65
N ASN A 231 -3.64 3.64 -18.46
CA ASN A 231 -3.07 4.12 -17.20
C ASN A 231 -1.83 3.29 -16.84
N ALA A 232 -1.94 1.96 -16.90
CA ALA A 232 -0.84 1.03 -16.58
C ALA A 232 0.41 1.34 -17.41
N LYS A 233 0.26 1.58 -18.72
CA LYS A 233 1.36 1.98 -19.60
C LYS A 233 2.04 3.29 -19.18
N THR A 234 1.28 4.24 -18.65
CA THR A 234 1.83 5.51 -18.19
C THR A 234 2.50 5.34 -16.83
N TYR A 235 1.89 4.56 -15.93
CA TYR A 235 2.49 4.22 -14.65
C TYR A 235 3.76 3.38 -14.78
N ASP A 236 3.92 2.53 -15.80
CA ASP A 236 5.18 1.84 -16.05
C ASP A 236 6.35 2.81 -16.26
N LYS A 237 6.10 3.94 -16.95
CA LYS A 237 7.10 4.99 -17.14
C LYS A 237 7.41 5.69 -15.81
N LEU A 238 6.38 6.10 -15.08
CA LEU A 238 6.54 6.79 -13.80
C LEU A 238 7.20 5.89 -12.74
N TYR A 239 6.85 4.60 -12.73
CA TYR A 239 7.45 3.60 -11.86
C TYR A 239 8.92 3.38 -12.19
N SER A 240 9.31 3.43 -13.47
CA SER A 240 10.73 3.37 -13.85
C SER A 240 11.54 4.53 -13.25
N GLU A 241 10.99 5.74 -13.27
CA GLU A 241 11.59 6.89 -12.58
C GLU A 241 11.62 6.72 -11.05
N TYR A 242 10.53 6.19 -10.47
CA TYR A 242 10.48 5.87 -9.04
C TYR A 242 11.58 4.88 -8.67
N LYS A 243 11.79 3.81 -9.46
CA LYS A 243 12.81 2.78 -9.22
C LYS A 243 14.23 3.36 -9.27
N ILE A 244 14.50 4.27 -10.21
CA ILE A 244 15.79 4.98 -10.27
C ILE A 244 16.03 5.79 -9.00
N LEU A 245 15.04 6.60 -8.57
CA LEU A 245 15.16 7.42 -7.36
C LEU A 245 15.25 6.55 -6.09
N HIS A 246 14.45 5.48 -6.04
CA HIS A 246 14.44 4.49 -4.97
C HIS A 246 15.84 3.90 -4.78
N ASP A 247 16.48 3.41 -5.83
CA ASP A 247 17.81 2.79 -5.70
C ASP A 247 18.90 3.83 -5.46
N TYR A 248 18.82 5.01 -6.10
CA TYR A 248 19.80 6.08 -5.93
C TYR A 248 19.90 6.55 -4.47
N PHE A 249 18.76 6.83 -3.83
CA PHE A 249 18.73 7.29 -2.44
C PHE A 249 18.72 6.15 -1.42
N GLY A 250 18.20 4.97 -1.78
CA GLY A 250 17.97 3.85 -0.87
C GLY A 250 19.09 2.80 -0.84
N ARG A 251 19.97 2.75 -1.84
CA ARG A 251 21.03 1.72 -1.96
C ARG A 251 22.45 2.28 -1.95
N GLY A 252 22.63 3.45 -1.35
CA GLY A 252 23.96 3.99 -1.01
C GLY A 252 24.66 4.77 -2.13
N ALA A 253 24.06 4.96 -3.30
CA ALA A 253 24.64 5.87 -4.31
C ALA A 253 24.68 7.31 -3.77
N ASN A 254 23.68 7.71 -2.96
CA ASN A 254 23.72 8.96 -2.23
C ASN A 254 22.95 8.92 -0.90
N ASP A 255 23.67 8.75 0.22
CA ASP A 255 23.11 8.77 1.58
C ASP A 255 22.77 10.18 2.12
N VAL A 256 22.30 11.09 1.27
CA VAL A 256 21.97 12.48 1.68
C VAL A 256 20.88 12.49 2.76
N MET A 257 19.89 11.60 2.68
CA MET A 257 18.79 11.51 3.66
C MET A 257 19.34 11.22 5.07
N LYS A 258 20.28 10.28 5.19
CA LYS A 258 20.94 9.94 6.46
C LYS A 258 21.80 11.08 6.99
N ARG A 259 22.53 11.77 6.10
CA ARG A 259 23.32 12.96 6.47
C ARG A 259 22.42 14.09 6.98
N LEU A 260 21.28 14.33 6.34
CA LEU A 260 20.31 15.34 6.77
C LEU A 260 19.71 15.01 8.15
N LYS A 261 19.41 13.73 8.44
CA LYS A 261 18.99 13.31 9.79
C LYS A 261 20.06 13.58 10.85
N ARG A 262 21.33 13.29 10.55
CA ARG A 262 22.46 13.60 11.45
C ARG A 262 22.60 15.10 11.70
N ILE A 263 22.64 15.90 10.64
CA ILE A 263 22.70 17.38 10.75
C ILE A 263 21.54 17.91 11.61
N LYS A 264 20.32 17.39 11.42
CA LYS A 264 19.15 17.77 12.24
C LYS A 264 19.30 17.36 13.71
N ALA A 265 19.92 16.22 14.00
CA ALA A 265 20.18 15.76 15.36
C ALA A 265 21.26 16.60 16.04
N ASP A 266 22.30 17.03 15.31
CA ASP A 266 23.41 17.82 15.85
C ASP A 266 23.00 19.24 16.30
N ILE A 267 21.87 19.75 15.81
CA ILE A 267 21.32 21.06 16.22
C ILE A 267 20.43 20.96 17.47
N LYS A 268 19.94 19.76 17.82
CA LYS A 268 19.08 19.54 18.98
C LYS A 268 19.88 19.27 20.24
#